data_AF-A0A9X8YMJ5-F1
#
_entry.id   AF-A0A9X8YMJ5-F1
#
_cell.length_a   1.000
_cell.length_b   1.000
_cell.length_c   1.000
_cell.angle_alpha   90.00
_cell.angle_beta   90.00
_cell.angle_gamma   90.00
#
_symmetry.space_group_name_H-M   'P 1'
#
loop_
_entity.id
_entity.type
_entity.pdbx_description
1 polymer ?
#
loop_
_entity_poly.entity_id
_entity_poly.type
_entity_poly.pdbx_seq_one_letter_code
_entity_poly.pdbx_strand_id
1 'polypeptide(L)'
;SGQALALAVVNGQLETLSAEQRVAWALEHLPGEFVLSSSFGIQAAVCLHLVTRIRPDIPVILTDTGYLFPETYRFIDQLTDQLKLNLQVFRAEQSPAWQEARYGKLWEQGVEGIEKYNQINKVEPMNRALETLGAQSWFAGLRREQSGSRANLPVLAVQRGVF
;
A
#
# COMPACT_ATOMS: atom_id res chain seq x y z
N SER A 1 -8.55 24.51 4.78
CA SER A 1 -7.42 25.14 4.05
C SER A 1 -7.71 25.11 2.55
N GLY A 2 -7.04 25.93 1.73
CA GLY A 2 -7.24 25.93 0.27
C GLY A 2 -6.92 24.59 -0.40
N GLN A 3 -5.93 23.85 0.11
CA GLN A 3 -5.57 22.52 -0.38
C GLN A 3 -6.69 21.48 -0.19
N ALA A 4 -7.36 21.49 0.98
CA ALA A 4 -8.45 20.57 1.25
C ALA A 4 -9.65 20.80 0.31
N LEU A 5 -9.93 22.07 -0.01
CA LEU A 5 -11.01 22.43 -0.94
C LEU A 5 -10.66 22.02 -2.37
N ALA A 6 -9.42 22.23 -2.81
CA ALA A 6 -8.94 21.79 -4.12
C ALA A 6 -9.04 20.26 -4.27
N LEU A 7 -8.59 19.50 -3.26
CA LEU A 7 -8.73 18.04 -3.24
C LEU A 7 -10.18 17.59 -3.26
N ALA A 8 -11.10 18.30 -2.60
CA ALA A 8 -12.53 17.96 -2.63
C ALA A 8 -13.14 18.11 -4.03
N VAL A 9 -12.78 19.18 -4.76
CA VAL A 9 -13.23 19.39 -6.15
C VAL A 9 -12.71 18.29 -7.07
N VAL A 10 -11.41 17.99 -6.99
CA VAL A 10 -10.78 16.90 -7.78
C VAL A 10 -11.41 15.56 -7.45
N ASN A 11 -11.62 15.25 -6.16
CA ASN A 11 -12.29 14.01 -5.76
C ASN A 11 -13.71 13.91 -6.30
N GLY A 12 -14.48 15.01 -6.33
CA GLY A 12 -15.81 15.02 -6.94
C GLY A 12 -15.79 14.60 -8.41
N GLN A 13 -14.76 14.99 -9.17
CA GLN A 13 -14.57 14.53 -10.55
C GLN A 13 -14.14 13.05 -10.59
N LEU A 14 -13.14 12.67 -9.80
CA LEU A 14 -12.62 11.31 -9.75
C LEU A 14 -13.68 10.28 -9.37
N GLU A 15 -14.66 10.62 -8.52
CA GLU A 15 -15.76 9.71 -8.17
C GLU A 15 -16.60 9.28 -9.38
N THR A 16 -16.68 10.11 -10.42
CA THR A 16 -17.44 9.81 -11.64
C THR A 16 -16.68 8.92 -12.63
N LEU A 17 -15.38 8.72 -12.41
CA LEU A 17 -14.49 7.94 -13.26
C LEU A 17 -14.42 6.46 -12.85
N SER A 18 -14.16 5.58 -13.81
CA SER A 18 -13.80 4.17 -13.55
C SER A 18 -12.43 4.05 -12.87
N ALA A 19 -12.10 2.85 -12.35
CA ALA A 19 -10.80 2.61 -11.73
C ALA A 19 -9.63 2.83 -12.71
N GLU A 20 -9.78 2.38 -13.95
CA GLU A 20 -8.80 2.59 -15.03
C GLU A 20 -8.63 4.07 -15.34
N GLN A 21 -9.72 4.81 -15.44
CA GLN A 21 -9.71 6.24 -15.69
C GLN A 21 -9.06 7.03 -14.54
N ARG A 22 -9.27 6.61 -13.27
CA ARG A 22 -8.61 7.22 -12.11
C ARG A 22 -7.10 7.00 -12.14
N VAL A 23 -6.65 5.79 -12.48
CA VAL A 23 -5.21 5.48 -12.61
C VAL A 23 -4.59 6.28 -13.76
N ALA A 24 -5.24 6.32 -14.92
CA ALA A 24 -4.78 7.12 -16.06
C ALA A 24 -4.71 8.62 -15.71
N TRP A 25 -5.74 9.15 -15.07
CA TRP A 25 -5.77 10.54 -14.61
C TRP A 25 -4.62 10.84 -13.65
N ALA A 26 -4.39 9.97 -12.66
CA ALA A 26 -3.31 10.14 -11.71
C ALA A 26 -1.94 10.17 -12.38
N LEU A 27 -1.69 9.28 -13.34
CA LEU A 27 -0.43 9.23 -14.09
C LEU A 27 -0.17 10.47 -14.94
N GLU A 28 -1.23 11.14 -15.40
CA GLU A 28 -1.13 12.37 -16.21
C GLU A 28 -0.98 13.63 -15.35
N HIS A 29 -1.57 13.67 -14.15
CA HIS A 29 -1.73 14.89 -13.37
C HIS A 29 -0.93 14.94 -12.07
N LEU A 30 -0.51 13.79 -11.53
CA LEU A 30 0.25 13.73 -10.29
C LEU A 30 1.76 13.65 -10.57
N PRO A 31 2.59 14.16 -9.65
CA PRO A 31 4.02 14.25 -9.88
C PRO A 31 4.77 12.96 -9.55
N GLY A 32 6.01 12.93 -10.03
CA GLY A 32 7.09 12.09 -9.51
C GLY A 32 6.96 10.61 -9.80
N GLU A 33 7.64 9.82 -8.96
CA GLU A 33 7.61 8.37 -9.06
C GLU A 33 6.32 7.81 -8.47
N PHE A 34 5.74 6.88 -9.23
CA PHE A 34 4.50 6.21 -8.88
C PHE A 34 4.82 4.82 -8.35
N VAL A 35 4.20 4.47 -7.24
CA VAL A 35 4.32 3.15 -6.63
C VAL A 35 2.93 2.57 -6.37
N LEU A 36 2.85 1.25 -6.33
CA LEU A 36 1.65 0.51 -5.96
C LEU A 36 1.95 -0.29 -4.70
N SER A 37 1.11 -0.23 -3.66
CA SER A 37 1.23 -1.16 -2.53
C SER A 37 0.14 -2.23 -2.56
N SER A 38 0.50 -3.44 -2.15
CA SER A 38 -0.46 -4.53 -2.00
C SER A 38 -0.13 -5.37 -0.76
N SER A 39 -1.16 -5.73 0.00
CA SER A 39 -1.06 -6.74 1.08
C SER A 39 -1.28 -8.17 0.57
N PHE A 40 -1.52 -8.35 -0.73
CA PHE A 40 -1.78 -9.65 -1.37
C PHE A 40 -2.95 -10.42 -0.73
N GLY A 41 -3.95 -9.70 -0.22
CA GLY A 41 -5.22 -10.27 0.20
C GLY A 41 -6.07 -10.79 -0.98
N ILE A 42 -7.23 -11.36 -0.67
CA ILE A 42 -8.11 -12.08 -1.60
C ILE A 42 -8.37 -11.34 -2.93
N GLN A 43 -8.50 -10.01 -2.89
CA GLN A 43 -8.84 -9.18 -4.05
C GLN A 43 -7.65 -8.41 -4.65
N ALA A 44 -6.43 -8.67 -4.17
CA ALA A 44 -5.23 -7.96 -4.61
C ALA A 44 -4.98 -8.09 -6.11
N ALA A 45 -5.29 -9.26 -6.69
CA ALA A 45 -5.09 -9.55 -8.10
C ALA A 45 -5.75 -8.52 -9.04
N VAL A 46 -6.91 -7.99 -8.68
CA VAL A 46 -7.65 -7.02 -9.51
C VAL A 46 -6.89 -5.70 -9.61
N CYS A 47 -6.47 -5.13 -8.48
CA CYS A 47 -5.76 -3.86 -8.46
C CYS A 47 -4.36 -3.99 -9.07
N LEU A 48 -3.64 -5.06 -8.74
CA LEU A 48 -2.35 -5.38 -9.33
C LEU A 48 -2.44 -5.46 -10.85
N HIS A 49 -3.35 -6.30 -11.37
CA HIS A 49 -3.51 -6.49 -12.82
C HIS A 49 -3.95 -5.21 -13.53
N LEU A 50 -4.86 -4.43 -12.95
CA LEU A 50 -5.33 -3.17 -13.54
C LEU A 50 -4.20 -2.16 -13.66
N VAL A 51 -3.47 -1.90 -12.56
CA VAL A 51 -2.45 -0.86 -12.53
C VAL A 51 -1.23 -1.26 -13.37
N THR A 52 -0.78 -2.53 -13.31
CA THR A 52 0.40 -2.96 -14.09
C THR A 52 0.13 -3.05 -15.59
N ARG A 53 -1.13 -3.19 -16.02
CA ARG A 53 -1.49 -3.05 -17.44
C ARG A 53 -1.42 -1.62 -17.95
N ILE A 54 -1.70 -0.64 -17.09
CA ILE A 54 -1.68 0.78 -17.46
C ILE A 54 -0.26 1.34 -17.32
N ARG A 55 0.44 1.00 -16.25
CA ARG A 55 1.86 1.31 -16.03
C ARG A 55 2.65 0.02 -15.81
N PRO A 56 3.15 -0.61 -16.89
CA PRO A 56 4.06 -1.74 -16.79
C PRO A 56 5.29 -1.40 -15.93
N ASP A 57 5.80 -2.40 -15.23
CA ASP A 57 7.02 -2.29 -14.40
C ASP A 57 6.93 -1.30 -13.22
N ILE A 58 5.73 -0.80 -12.87
CA ILE A 58 5.52 0.02 -11.67
C ILE A 58 6.01 -0.74 -10.42
N PRO A 59 6.80 -0.10 -9.52
CA PRO A 59 7.22 -0.73 -8.27
C PRO A 59 6.01 -1.16 -7.42
N VAL A 60 5.95 -2.45 -7.08
CA VAL A 60 4.91 -3.04 -6.24
C VAL A 60 5.47 -3.29 -4.85
N ILE A 61 5.13 -2.42 -3.90
CA ILE A 61 5.57 -2.51 -2.51
C ILE A 61 4.77 -3.59 -1.77
N LEU A 62 5.50 -4.55 -1.20
CA LEU A 62 5.03 -5.50 -0.21
C LEU A 62 5.73 -5.22 1.13
N THR A 63 4.96 -4.95 2.18
CA THR A 63 5.47 -4.94 3.56
C THR A 63 5.35 -6.34 4.15
N ASP A 64 6.44 -7.09 4.19
CA ASP A 64 6.49 -8.43 4.74
C ASP A 64 6.82 -8.38 6.23
N THR A 65 5.85 -8.74 7.07
CA THR A 65 6.01 -8.74 8.53
C THR A 65 6.79 -9.96 9.04
N GLY A 66 7.08 -10.93 8.18
CA GLY A 66 7.66 -12.23 8.53
C GLY A 66 6.69 -13.21 9.20
N TYR A 67 5.40 -12.85 9.27
CA TYR A 67 4.33 -13.69 9.83
C TYR A 67 3.12 -13.79 8.87
N LEU A 68 3.33 -13.58 7.57
CA LEU A 68 2.27 -13.84 6.59
C LEU A 68 1.99 -15.35 6.53
N PHE A 69 0.77 -15.71 6.15
CA PHE A 69 0.44 -17.12 5.96
C PHE A 69 1.31 -17.73 4.85
N PRO A 70 1.74 -19.00 4.95
CA PRO A 70 2.47 -19.69 3.90
C PRO A 70 1.77 -19.62 2.54
N GLU A 71 0.44 -19.70 2.53
CA GLU A 71 -0.42 -19.56 1.35
C GLU A 71 -0.27 -18.17 0.71
N THR A 72 -0.12 -17.12 1.52
CA THR A 72 0.08 -15.75 1.04
C THR A 72 1.40 -15.61 0.31
N TYR A 73 2.49 -16.20 0.82
CA TYR A 73 3.78 -16.20 0.11
C TYR A 73 3.69 -16.90 -1.24
N ARG A 74 3.10 -18.10 -1.29
CA ARG A 74 2.89 -18.81 -2.57
C ARG A 74 2.03 -18.01 -3.54
N PHE A 75 1.02 -17.31 -3.03
CA PHE A 75 0.17 -16.45 -3.85
C PHE A 75 0.91 -15.20 -4.37
N ILE A 76 1.79 -14.60 -3.55
CA ILE A 76 2.70 -13.52 -3.98
C ILE A 76 3.57 -14.00 -5.12
N ASP A 77 4.23 -15.15 -4.98
CA ASP A 77 5.12 -15.71 -6.01
C ASP A 77 4.35 -15.97 -7.31
N GLN A 78 3.18 -16.60 -7.19
CA GLN A 78 2.30 -16.88 -8.33
C GLN A 78 1.88 -15.60 -9.06
N LEU A 79 1.38 -14.59 -8.34
CA LEU A 79 0.95 -13.34 -8.98
C LEU A 79 2.12 -12.55 -9.54
N THR A 80 3.27 -12.58 -8.88
CA THR A 80 4.50 -11.91 -9.35
C THR A 80 4.93 -12.48 -10.69
N ASP A 81 4.94 -13.80 -10.84
CA ASP A 81 5.27 -14.44 -12.12
C ASP A 81 4.19 -14.22 -13.18
N GLN A 82 2.91 -14.38 -12.84
CA GLN A 82 1.81 -14.25 -13.80
C GLN A 82 1.63 -12.83 -14.33
N LEU A 83 1.78 -11.82 -13.46
CA LEU A 83 1.57 -10.41 -13.80
C LEU A 83 2.88 -9.67 -14.09
N LYS A 84 4.03 -10.36 -14.01
CA LYS A 84 5.38 -9.81 -14.18
C LYS A 84 5.59 -8.55 -13.31
N LEU A 85 5.27 -8.69 -12.02
CA LEU A 85 5.33 -7.58 -11.07
C LEU A 85 6.79 -7.20 -10.78
N ASN A 86 7.07 -5.89 -10.78
CA ASN A 86 8.29 -5.33 -10.21
C ASN A 86 8.17 -5.31 -8.68
N LEU A 87 8.25 -6.49 -8.05
CA LEU A 87 8.00 -6.65 -6.63
C LEU A 87 9.15 -6.08 -5.78
N GLN A 88 8.81 -5.17 -4.87
CA GLN A 88 9.71 -4.54 -3.93
C GLN A 88 9.34 -4.95 -2.50
N VAL A 89 10.11 -5.87 -1.93
CA VAL A 89 9.83 -6.45 -0.60
C VAL A 89 10.56 -5.65 0.47
N PHE A 90 9.79 -5.01 1.36
CA PHE A 90 10.29 -4.29 2.53
C PHE A 90 9.91 -5.04 3.81
N ARG A 91 10.89 -5.17 4.70
CA ARG A 91 10.77 -5.85 6.00
C ARG A 91 11.29 -4.93 7.10
N ALA A 92 10.92 -5.22 8.34
CA ALA A 92 11.61 -4.67 9.49
C ALA A 92 13.11 -5.01 9.44
N GLU A 93 13.96 -4.11 9.93
CA GLU A 93 15.41 -4.34 10.01
C GLU A 93 15.77 -5.55 10.87
N GLN A 94 14.98 -5.79 11.92
CA GLN A 94 15.15 -6.96 12.79
C GLN A 94 14.19 -8.08 12.37
N SER A 95 14.72 -9.30 12.33
CA SER A 95 13.92 -10.50 12.00
C SER A 95 12.82 -10.77 13.05
N PRO A 96 11.76 -11.50 12.67
CA PRO A 96 10.74 -11.99 13.61
C PRO A 96 11.31 -12.60 14.90
N ALA A 97 12.29 -13.51 14.78
CA ALA A 97 12.93 -14.16 15.91
C ALA A 97 13.67 -13.18 16.84
N TRP A 98 14.31 -12.16 16.27
CA TRP A 98 14.98 -11.12 17.06
C TRP A 98 13.98 -10.24 17.80
N GLN A 99 12.89 -9.87 17.14
CA GLN A 99 11.81 -9.09 17.76
C GLN A 99 11.18 -9.85 18.93
N GLU A 100 10.88 -11.14 18.75
CA GLU A 100 10.36 -11.99 19.84
C GLU A 100 11.36 -12.12 20.99
N ALA A 101 12.66 -12.29 20.70
CA ALA A 101 13.68 -12.38 21.73
C ALA A 101 13.87 -11.08 22.53
N ARG A 102 13.62 -9.91 21.93
CA ARG A 102 13.80 -8.59 22.57
C ARG A 102 12.55 -8.07 23.26
N TYR A 103 11.39 -8.32 22.67
CA TYR A 103 10.15 -7.69 23.08
C TYR A 103 9.06 -8.69 23.45
N GLY A 104 9.28 -9.99 23.26
CA GLY A 104 8.23 -11.00 23.31
C GLY A 104 7.26 -10.86 22.14
N LYS A 105 6.13 -11.55 22.24
CA LYS A 105 5.04 -11.48 21.26
C LYS A 105 4.24 -10.20 21.46
N LEU A 106 4.63 -9.15 20.75
CA LEU A 106 4.02 -7.82 20.88
C LEU A 106 2.49 -7.82 20.65
N TRP A 107 1.97 -8.72 19.82
CA TRP A 107 0.53 -8.85 19.57
C TRP A 107 -0.26 -9.42 20.76
N GLU A 108 0.40 -9.99 21.77
CA GLU A 108 -0.21 -10.49 23.01
C GLU A 108 -0.18 -9.44 24.14
N GLN A 109 0.38 -8.24 23.89
CA GLN A 109 0.64 -7.21 24.90
C GLN A 109 -0.38 -6.05 24.85
N GLY A 110 -1.61 -6.35 24.43
CA GLY A 110 -2.67 -5.36 24.32
C GLY A 110 -2.43 -4.32 23.21
N VAL A 111 -3.11 -3.18 23.34
CA VAL A 111 -3.15 -2.14 22.29
C VAL A 111 -1.77 -1.54 22.02
N GLU A 112 -1.03 -1.16 23.07
CA GLU A 112 0.31 -0.58 22.93
C GLU A 112 1.30 -1.54 22.26
N GLY A 113 1.22 -2.83 22.57
CA GLY A 113 2.00 -3.87 21.91
C GLY A 113 1.69 -3.99 20.41
N ILE A 114 0.39 -4.01 20.06
CA ILE A 114 -0.07 -4.04 18.67
C ILE A 114 0.37 -2.79 17.91
N GLU A 115 0.29 -1.61 18.51
CA GLU A 115 0.76 -0.35 17.93
C GLU A 115 2.26 -0.41 17.65
N LYS A 116 3.06 -0.85 18.62
CA LYS A 116 4.51 -1.02 18.46
C LYS A 116 4.84 -2.05 17.37
N TYR A 117 4.14 -3.18 17.33
CA TYR A 117 4.31 -4.19 16.28
C TYR A 117 4.02 -3.62 14.89
N ASN A 118 2.90 -2.91 14.72
CA ASN A 118 2.53 -2.28 13.45
C ASN A 118 3.52 -1.18 13.06
N GLN A 119 4.03 -0.43 14.03
CA GLN A 119 5.03 0.60 13.78
C GLN A 119 6.32 -0.01 13.17
N ILE A 120 6.84 -1.07 13.78
CA ILE A 120 8.09 -1.73 13.37
C ILE A 120 7.92 -2.51 12.06
N ASN A 121 6.80 -3.22 11.90
CA ASN A 121 6.66 -4.19 10.81
C ASN A 121 5.85 -3.70 9.61
N LYS A 122 5.17 -2.55 9.70
CA LYS A 122 4.35 -2.01 8.61
C LYS A 122 4.58 -0.53 8.35
N VAL A 123 4.51 0.30 9.38
CA VAL A 123 4.60 1.77 9.20
C VAL A 123 6.00 2.19 8.81
N GLU A 124 7.03 1.77 9.56
CA GLU A 124 8.42 2.07 9.25
C GLU A 124 8.82 1.49 7.88
N PRO A 125 8.58 0.19 7.57
CA PRO A 125 8.96 -0.36 6.26
C PRO A 125 8.27 0.33 5.09
N MET A 126 6.99 0.73 5.23
CA MET A 126 6.29 1.49 4.19
C MET A 126 6.89 2.89 3.99
N ASN A 127 7.18 3.61 5.07
CA ASN A 127 7.80 4.94 4.96
C ASN A 127 9.16 4.86 4.27
N ARG A 128 10.00 3.91 4.71
CA ARG A 128 11.30 3.66 4.10
C ARG A 128 11.16 3.25 2.63
N ALA A 129 10.14 2.48 2.27
CA ALA A 129 9.87 2.13 0.87
C ALA A 129 9.55 3.36 0.01
N LEU A 130 8.66 4.24 0.48
CA LEU A 130 8.29 5.47 -0.22
C LEU A 130 9.52 6.38 -0.41
N GLU A 131 10.34 6.55 0.62
CA GLU A 131 11.57 7.34 0.57
C GLU A 131 12.62 6.73 -0.37
N THR A 132 12.89 5.42 -0.23
CA THR A 132 13.90 4.70 -1.04
C THR A 132 13.55 4.73 -2.52
N LEU A 133 12.26 4.66 -2.85
CA LEU A 133 11.76 4.67 -4.23
C LEU A 133 11.50 6.09 -4.75
N GLY A 134 11.71 7.13 -3.95
CA GLY A 134 11.42 8.52 -4.32
C GLY A 134 9.95 8.78 -4.66
N ALA A 135 9.04 8.00 -4.06
CA ALA A 135 7.63 8.00 -4.41
C ALA A 135 6.96 9.34 -4.07
N GLN A 136 6.28 9.94 -5.04
CA GLN A 136 5.45 11.13 -4.82
C GLN A 136 3.95 10.84 -5.03
N SER A 137 3.63 9.73 -5.70
CA SER A 137 2.26 9.27 -5.94
C SER A 137 2.12 7.78 -5.61
N TRP A 138 1.12 7.42 -4.79
CA TRP A 138 0.99 6.07 -4.25
C TRP A 138 -0.41 5.48 -4.49
N PHE A 139 -0.49 4.47 -5.36
CA PHE A 139 -1.69 3.67 -5.53
C PHE A 139 -1.83 2.61 -4.42
N ALA A 140 -3.03 2.50 -3.85
CA ALA A 140 -3.37 1.47 -2.88
C ALA A 140 -4.70 0.80 -3.23
N GLY A 141 -4.76 -0.53 -3.13
CA GLY A 141 -5.97 -1.33 -3.39
C GLY A 141 -7.03 -1.29 -2.29
N LEU A 142 -7.27 -0.13 -1.69
CA LEU A 142 -8.24 0.04 -0.60
C LEU A 142 -9.67 0.11 -1.13
N ARG A 143 -10.60 -0.58 -0.46
CA ARG A 143 -12.05 -0.48 -0.75
C ARG A 143 -12.81 -0.01 0.49
N ARG A 144 -13.85 0.82 0.27
CA ARG A 144 -14.71 1.37 1.33
C ARG A 144 -15.45 0.28 2.13
N GLU A 145 -15.74 -0.84 1.48
CA GLU A 145 -16.47 -1.98 2.04
C GLU A 145 -15.63 -2.86 3.00
N GLN A 146 -14.31 -2.67 3.07
CA GLN A 146 -13.41 -3.57 3.81
C GLN A 146 -13.32 -3.30 5.34
N SER A 147 -13.64 -2.10 5.82
CA SER A 147 -13.70 -1.79 7.25
C SER A 147 -14.50 -0.52 7.55
N GLY A 148 -15.14 -0.43 8.72
CA GLY A 148 -15.98 0.71 9.10
C GLY A 148 -15.27 2.07 9.06
N SER A 149 -13.95 2.11 9.28
CA SER A 149 -13.12 3.32 9.20
C SER A 149 -12.87 3.83 7.76
N ARG A 150 -13.23 3.05 6.73
CA ARG A 150 -12.91 3.36 5.32
C ARG A 150 -14.09 3.84 4.50
N ALA A 151 -15.29 3.90 5.10
CA ALA A 151 -16.50 4.33 4.40
C ALA A 151 -16.37 5.71 3.74
N ASN A 152 -15.61 6.61 4.36
CA ASN A 152 -15.44 8.00 3.91
C ASN A 152 -14.08 8.28 3.25
N LEU A 153 -13.32 7.24 2.84
CA LEU A 153 -12.04 7.47 2.17
C LEU A 153 -12.28 8.13 0.80
N PRO A 154 -11.69 9.30 0.50
CA PRO A 154 -11.70 9.88 -0.84
C PRO A 154 -10.87 9.05 -1.81
N VAL A 155 -11.02 9.27 -3.12
CA VAL A 155 -10.19 8.61 -4.15
C VAL A 155 -8.74 9.09 -4.09
N LEU A 156 -8.52 10.38 -3.86
CA LEU A 156 -7.22 11.04 -3.76
C LEU A 156 -7.07 11.70 -2.39
N ALA A 157 -5.95 11.45 -1.71
CA ALA A 157 -5.63 12.05 -0.43
C ALA A 157 -4.12 12.25 -0.31
N VAL A 158 -3.68 13.29 0.40
CA VAL A 158 -2.25 13.45 0.70
C VAL A 158 -1.94 12.82 2.04
N GLN A 159 -1.06 11.82 2.04
CA GLN A 159 -0.56 11.18 3.25
C GLN A 159 0.96 11.28 3.28
N ARG A 160 1.52 11.90 4.34
CA ARG A 160 2.98 12.08 4.52
C ARG A 160 3.67 12.80 3.33
N GLY A 161 2.94 13.70 2.65
CA GLY A 161 3.46 14.44 1.50
C GLY A 161 3.40 13.66 0.17
N VAL A 162 2.83 12.46 0.17
CA VAL A 162 2.60 11.62 -1.02
C VAL A 162 1.11 11.67 -1.37
N PHE A 163 0.81 11.77 -2.67
CA PHE A 163 -0.57 11.75 -3.20
C PHE A 163 -1.16 10.35 -3.28
#